data_AF-A0A2U3IE70-F1
#
_entry.id   AF-A0A2U3IE70-F1
#
_cell.length_a   1.000
_cell.length_b   1.000
_cell.length_c   1.000
_cell.angle_alpha   90.00
_cell.angle_beta   90.00
_cell.angle_gamma   90.00
#
_symmetry.space_group_name_H-M   'P 1'
#
loop_
_entity.id
_entity.type
_entity.pdbx_description
1 polymer ?
#
loop_
_entity_poly.entity_id
_entity_poly.type
_entity_poly.pdbx_seq_one_letter_code
_entity_poly.pdbx_strand_id
1 'polypeptide(L)' 'MQTYRNLAGNSGVEAFDILPNGIKVRFVSGGTYLYDYRVPGRTRVEEMKQLARAGRGLSTYIAKFGAEYAERFD' A
#
# COMPACT_ATOMS: atom_id res chain seq x y z
N MET A 1 10.41 5.57 -3.25
CA MET A 1 9.40 5.36 -2.20
C MET A 1 9.32 6.59 -1.32
N GLN A 2 8.11 7.09 -1.08
CA GLN A 2 7.79 8.18 -0.17
C GLN A 2 7.47 7.61 1.22
N THR A 3 8.00 8.24 2.27
CA THR A 3 7.70 7.86 3.66
C THR A 3 6.21 8.07 3.95
N TYR A 4 5.59 7.05 4.55
CA TYR A 4 4.20 7.14 4.92
C TYR A 4 4.05 8.04 6.15
N ARG A 5 3.17 9.05 6.05
CA ARG A 5 3.01 10.07 7.11
C ARG A 5 2.54 9.51 8.44
N ASN A 6 1.91 8.33 8.43
CA ASN A 6 1.40 7.65 9.62
C ASN A 6 0.64 8.60 10.57
N LEU A 7 -0.30 9.39 10.04
CA LEU A 7 -1.01 10.41 10.83
C LEU A 7 -1.86 9.83 11.96
N ALA A 8 -2.15 8.53 11.91
CA ALA A 8 -2.86 7.78 12.96
C ALA A 8 -1.93 7.20 14.04
N GLY A 9 -0.61 7.35 13.91
CA GLY A 9 0.39 6.88 14.87
C GLY A 9 0.67 5.37 14.85
N ASN A 10 -0.29 4.54 14.46
CA ASN A 10 -0.21 3.07 14.54
C ASN A 10 -0.33 2.35 13.18
N SER A 11 0.28 2.88 12.12
CA SER A 11 0.26 2.23 10.81
C SER A 11 1.43 1.27 10.64
N GLY A 12 1.14 0.03 10.20
CA GLY A 12 2.18 -0.93 9.82
C GLY A 12 2.89 -0.62 8.49
N VAL A 13 2.55 0.48 7.82
CA VAL A 13 3.17 0.91 6.56
C VAL A 13 4.28 1.90 6.85
N GLU A 14 5.48 1.62 6.37
CA GLU A 14 6.67 2.46 6.50
C GLU A 14 6.76 3.47 5.34
N ALA A 15 6.62 2.97 4.10
CA ALA A 15 6.78 3.76 2.89
C ALA A 15 5.90 3.22 1.77
N PHE A 16 5.64 4.05 0.77
CA PHE A 16 4.89 3.65 -0.41
C PHE A 16 5.42 4.33 -1.68
N ASP A 17 5.10 3.78 -2.85
CA ASP A 17 5.46 4.34 -4.14
C ASP A 17 4.27 4.22 -5.08
N ILE A 18 3.73 5.36 -5.53
CA ILE A 18 2.60 5.39 -6.44
C ILE A 18 3.12 5.23 -7.86
N LEU A 19 2.73 4.14 -8.51
CA LEU A 19 3.05 3.84 -9.90
C LEU A 19 1.84 4.16 -10.80
N PRO A 20 2.03 4.29 -12.13
CA PRO A 20 0.93 4.56 -13.06
C PRO A 20 -0.18 3.49 -13.00
N ASN A 21 0.21 2.23 -12.85
CA ASN A 21 -0.65 1.04 -12.86
C ASN A 21 -0.66 0.28 -11.52
N GLY A 22 -0.12 0.86 -10.46
CA GLY A 22 0.08 0.14 -9.20
C GLY A 22 0.49 1.03 -8.03
N ILE A 23 0.73 0.39 -6.90
CA ILE A 23 1.35 0.99 -5.73
C ILE A 23 2.27 -0.04 -5.09
N LYS A 24 3.52 0.35 -4.81
CA LYS A 24 4.42 -0.42 -3.95
C LYS A 24 4.23 0.03 -2.52
N VAL A 25 4.14 -0.89 -1.58
CA VAL A 25 3.97 -0.62 -0.16
C VAL A 25 5.01 -1.40 0.61
N ARG A 26 5.78 -0.70 1.44
CA ARG A 26 6.75 -1.29 2.36
C ARG A 26 6.16 -1.27 3.77
N PHE A 27 6.19 -2.42 4.43
CA PHE A 27 5.73 -2.55 5.81
C PHE A 27 6.89 -2.44 6.79
N VAL A 28 6.58 -1.93 7.99
CA VAL A 28 7.55 -1.85 9.11
C VAL A 28 8.04 -3.22 9.54
N SER A 29 7.23 -4.27 9.31
CA SER A 29 7.59 -5.65 9.63
C SER A 29 8.58 -6.26 8.62
N GLY A 30 8.97 -5.50 7.59
CA GLY A 30 9.77 -5.97 6.46
C GLY A 30 8.92 -6.37 5.26
N GLY A 31 9.57 -6.46 4.11
CA GLY A 31 8.94 -6.80 2.83
C GLY A 31 8.32 -5.60 2.12
N THR A 32 8.48 -5.59 0.81
CA THR A 32 7.84 -4.63 -0.10
C THR A 32 6.86 -5.36 -1.00
N TYR A 33 5.63 -4.88 -1.09
CA TYR A 33 4.55 -5.53 -1.83
C TYR A 33 4.09 -4.61 -2.95
N LEU A 34 4.00 -5.14 -4.17
CA LEU A 34 3.41 -4.46 -5.32
C LEU A 34 1.95 -4.87 -5.46
N TYR A 35 1.07 -3.89 -5.46
CA TYR A 35 -0.33 -4.02 -5.84
C TYR A 35 -0.50 -3.37 -7.20
N ASP A 36 -0.96 -4.10 -8.22
CA ASP A 36 -1.16 -3.59 -9.58
C ASP A 36 -2.59 -3.80 -10.08
N TYR A 37 -2.95 -3.18 -11.20
CA TYR A 37 -4.33 -3.25 -11.71
C TYR A 37 -4.78 -4.65 -12.11
N ARG A 38 -3.87 -5.61 -12.31
CA ARG A 38 -4.16 -7.02 -12.53
C ARG A 38 -4.52 -7.71 -11.22
N VAL A 39 -3.70 -7.51 -10.19
CA VAL A 39 -3.89 -8.08 -8.85
C VAL A 39 -3.54 -7.01 -7.81
N PRO A 40 -4.51 -6.52 -7.02
CA PRO A 40 -5.85 -7.05 -6.77
C PRO A 40 -6.97 -6.39 -7.61
N GLY A 41 -6.63 -5.59 -8.62
CA GLY A 41 -7.60 -4.88 -9.45
C GLY A 41 -7.51 -3.36 -9.32
N ARG A 42 -7.87 -2.64 -10.40
CA ARG A 42 -7.77 -1.18 -10.48
C ARG A 42 -8.46 -0.45 -9.32
N THR A 43 -9.69 -0.83 -8.98
CA THR A 43 -10.47 -0.15 -7.92
C THR A 43 -9.76 -0.19 -6.58
N ARG A 44 -9.22 -1.35 -6.19
CA ARG A 44 -8.50 -1.52 -4.92
C ARG A 44 -7.19 -0.74 -4.91
N VAL A 45 -6.45 -0.77 -6.03
CA VAL A 45 -5.20 -0.02 -6.16
C VAL A 45 -5.43 1.49 -6.10
N GLU A 46 -6.47 2.01 -6.75
CA GLU A 46 -6.79 3.44 -6.70
C GLU A 46 -7.16 3.86 -5.28
N GLU A 47 -7.94 3.05 -4.55
CA GLU A 47 -8.25 3.30 -3.13
C GLU A 47 -6.97 3.31 -2.26
N MET A 48 -6.06 2.35 -2.47
CA MET A 48 -4.76 2.34 -1.79
C MET A 48 -3.97 3.62 -2.07
N LYS A 49 -3.95 4.11 -3.31
CA LYS A 49 -3.28 5.38 -3.66
C LYS A 49 -3.91 6.58 -2.96
N GLN A 50 -5.24 6.62 -2.83
CA GLN A 50 -5.93 7.70 -2.10
C GLN A 50 -5.55 7.68 -0.62
N LEU A 51 -5.59 6.51 0.02
CA LEU A 51 -5.21 6.34 1.43
C LEU A 51 -3.72 6.64 1.67
N ALA A 52 -2.85 6.24 0.72
CA ALA A 52 -1.43 6.55 0.74
C ALA A 52 -1.17 8.06 0.76
N ARG A 53 -1.85 8.82 -0.12
CA ARG A 53 -1.78 10.29 -0.18
C ARG A 53 -2.37 10.95 1.05
N ALA A 54 -3.47 10.40 1.58
CA ALA A 54 -4.10 10.88 2.80
C ALA A 54 -3.21 10.66 4.04
N GLY A 55 -2.28 9.70 3.99
CA GLY A 55 -1.37 9.40 5.10
C GLY A 55 -2.05 8.72 6.30
N ARG A 56 -3.26 8.17 6.12
CA ARG A 56 -4.04 7.45 7.13
C ARG A 56 -4.86 6.32 6.50
N GLY A 57 -5.04 5.22 7.24
CA GLY A 57 -5.96 4.13 6.87
C GLY A 57 -5.42 3.11 5.84
N LEU A 58 -4.26 3.34 5.22
CA LEU A 58 -3.69 2.42 4.23
C LEU A 58 -3.40 1.02 4.81
N SER A 59 -2.78 0.94 5.99
CA SER A 59 -2.46 -0.33 6.64
C SER A 59 -3.71 -1.16 6.94
N THR A 60 -4.76 -0.54 7.47
CA THR A 60 -6.03 -1.19 7.78
C THR A 60 -6.73 -1.67 6.51
N TYR A 61 -6.71 -0.86 5.45
CA TYR A 61 -7.29 -1.24 4.17
C TYR A 61 -6.58 -2.46 3.57
N ILE A 62 -5.25 -2.47 3.57
CA ILE A 62 -4.47 -3.60 3.05
C ILE A 62 -4.69 -4.85 3.92
N ALA A 63 -4.76 -4.73 5.25
CA ALA A 63 -5.08 -5.85 6.12
C ALA A 63 -6.46 -6.47 5.83
N LYS A 64 -7.44 -5.65 5.40
CA LYS A 64 -8.81 -6.10 5.12
C LYS A 64 -9.02 -6.61 3.69
N PHE A 65 -8.34 -6.02 2.69
CA PHE A 65 -8.62 -6.25 1.27
C PHE A 65 -7.39 -6.59 0.41
N GLY A 66 -6.18 -6.52 0.98
CA GLY A 66 -4.91 -6.66 0.27
C GLY A 66 -4.21 -8.00 0.45
N ALA A 67 -4.97 -9.09 0.68
CA ALA A 67 -4.44 -10.46 0.71
C ALA A 67 -3.82 -10.87 -0.63
N GLU A 68 -4.29 -10.28 -1.73
CA GLU A 68 -3.80 -10.51 -3.09
C GLU A 68 -2.86 -9.35 -3.50
N TYR A 69 -1.61 -9.68 -3.81
CA TYR A 69 -0.59 -8.76 -4.32
C TYR A 69 0.05 -9.36 -5.58
N ALA A 70 0.55 -8.50 -6.45
CA ALA A 70 1.16 -8.92 -7.70
C ALA A 70 2.58 -9.48 -7.51
N GLU A 71 3.37 -8.85 -6.63
CA GLU A 71 4.75 -9.26 -6.39
C GLU A 71 5.15 -8.86 -4.96
N ARG A 72 6.00 -9.68 -4.34
CA ARG A 72 6.67 -9.36 -3.08
C ARG A 72 8.17 -9.31 -3.33
N PHE A 73 8.80 -8.23 -2.89
CA PHE A 73 10.25 -8.06 -2.86
C PHE A 73 10.70 -8.26 -1.40
N ASP A 74 11.71 -9.11 -1.23
CA ASP A 74 12.45 -9.34 0.01
C ASP A 74 13.58 -8.31 0.16
#